data_AF-A0A1F9LCR2-F1
#
_entry.id   AF-A0A1F9LCR2-F1
#
_cell.length_a   1.000
_cell.length_b   1.000
_cell.length_c   1.000
_cell.angle_alpha   90.00
_cell.angle_beta   90.00
_cell.angle_gamma   90.00
#
_symmetry.space_group_name_H-M   'P 1'
#
loop_
_entity.id
_entity.type
_entity.pdbx_description
1 polymer ?
#
loop_
_entity_poly.entity_id
_entity_poly.type
_entity_poly.pdbx_seq_one_letter_code
_entity_poly.pdbx_strand_id
1 'polypeptide(L)'
;PGFAAMVGAAPNKEIAKMIVEDYQKRSLYIFCAANHNGKTLIQQCLDAGMQIGWNTRIVPFGPDISSAVFALGFANRAAMAFGGVKPGDYKTILKYNKDRVFAFVNALGDVGTEWGVAAAGCVNWGFPTIADTPIPEILPTGICTYEHVVAPVAHADMVQKSVEVRGLKVQVANIEIPCAFGPAYEGERVRGADLYAQCGGGKTQCTELVKMADMNAIEDGKVVIVGPDLSGIKEGGTFNLGIFVQVAGREFQEDFEPIMERQIHHLINYIQGIMHIGQRDISWIRISKAAIEKGFTLKDIGVVLHAKFHQDFTKIIDKVQVTLYTNKDDVDKMTATARANYQTRDARVDKMTDEDVETYYSCTLCQSFAPSHVCTVSPERTGLCGAYNWMDCKASFEINPTGPNQPIQKGECLDPKLGQWKGVNDFVYKASRGAVTHYNFYSMVHDPMTTCGCCECIAAMLPACNGVMTVGRDYSGDTPCGMKFTTLAGVMGGGASSPGFVGHSKYNITQGKFLVGDGGLLRMVWMPKQLKEELKDRIVARGKAMGIPDLFDKIADETVGITEEEILPFLQEKGHPALSMESLVG
;
A
#
# COMPACT_ATOMS: atom_id res chain seq x y z
N PRO A 1 -8.47 12.87 -7.59
CA PRO A 1 -8.85 14.01 -8.46
C PRO A 1 -10.25 14.56 -8.13
N GLY A 2 -11.28 13.70 -8.07
CA GLY A 2 -12.66 14.10 -7.74
C GLY A 2 -13.63 12.93 -7.95
N PHE A 3 -14.88 13.21 -8.32
CA PHE A 3 -15.89 12.18 -8.57
C PHE A 3 -16.86 12.51 -9.72
N ALA A 4 -17.28 11.51 -10.45
CA ALA A 4 -18.41 11.55 -11.37
C ALA A 4 -19.69 11.12 -10.63
N ALA A 5 -20.66 12.00 -10.48
CA ALA A 5 -21.99 11.66 -9.98
C ALA A 5 -22.87 11.22 -11.15
N MET A 6 -22.98 9.91 -11.35
CA MET A 6 -23.75 9.31 -12.43
C MET A 6 -25.20 9.13 -11.98
N VAL A 7 -26.15 9.70 -12.72
CA VAL A 7 -27.58 9.50 -12.48
C VAL A 7 -28.24 8.81 -13.67
N GLY A 8 -29.07 7.80 -13.40
CA GLY A 8 -29.83 7.09 -14.41
C GLY A 8 -29.18 5.81 -14.94
N ALA A 9 -29.30 5.60 -16.25
CA ALA A 9 -28.77 4.42 -16.93
C ALA A 9 -28.40 4.73 -18.38
N ALA A 10 -27.33 4.11 -18.86
CA ALA A 10 -26.94 4.19 -20.26
C ALA A 10 -27.95 3.42 -21.16
N PRO A 11 -27.93 3.59 -22.49
CA PRO A 11 -28.80 2.82 -23.38
C PRO A 11 -28.60 1.30 -23.28
N ASN A 12 -27.36 0.85 -23.04
CA ASN A 12 -26.99 -0.56 -22.86
C ASN A 12 -25.78 -0.71 -21.92
N LYS A 13 -25.46 -1.96 -21.59
CA LYS A 13 -24.39 -2.30 -20.64
C LYS A 13 -22.98 -2.06 -21.19
N GLU A 14 -22.80 -2.15 -22.50
CA GLU A 14 -21.53 -1.91 -23.18
C GLU A 14 -21.13 -0.43 -23.08
N ILE A 15 -22.09 0.48 -23.27
CA ILE A 15 -21.90 1.92 -23.10
C ILE A 15 -21.66 2.27 -21.63
N ALA A 16 -22.44 1.69 -20.72
CA ALA A 16 -22.23 1.87 -19.28
C ALA A 16 -20.80 1.50 -18.87
N LYS A 17 -20.35 0.32 -19.29
CA LYS A 17 -18.98 -0.16 -19.04
C LYS A 17 -17.93 0.78 -19.62
N MET A 18 -18.09 1.18 -20.88
CA MET A 18 -17.14 2.08 -21.55
C MET A 18 -16.96 3.41 -20.79
N ILE A 19 -18.05 4.06 -20.37
CA ILE A 19 -17.99 5.33 -19.64
C ILE A 19 -17.37 5.13 -18.24
N VAL A 20 -17.82 4.11 -17.51
CA VAL A 20 -17.37 3.88 -16.13
C VAL A 20 -15.90 3.46 -16.07
N GLU A 21 -15.44 2.59 -16.99
CA GLU A 21 -14.04 2.17 -17.05
C GLU A 21 -13.10 3.34 -17.40
N ASP A 22 -13.49 4.25 -18.29
CA ASP A 22 -12.68 5.43 -18.60
C ASP A 22 -12.56 6.37 -17.38
N TYR A 23 -13.65 6.58 -16.63
CA TYR A 23 -13.56 7.30 -15.35
C TYR A 23 -12.68 6.59 -14.29
N GLN A 24 -12.71 5.25 -14.23
CA GLN A 24 -11.82 4.48 -13.36
C GLN A 24 -10.35 4.64 -13.77
N LYS A 25 -10.04 4.58 -15.07
CA LYS A 25 -8.68 4.84 -15.61
C LYS A 25 -8.17 6.22 -15.23
N ARG A 26 -9.09 7.20 -15.17
CA ARG A 26 -8.83 8.57 -14.70
C ARG A 26 -8.79 8.72 -13.17
N SER A 27 -8.88 7.60 -12.44
CA SER A 27 -8.84 7.54 -10.98
C SER A 27 -9.93 8.37 -10.28
N LEU A 28 -11.09 8.54 -10.92
CA LEU A 28 -12.25 9.19 -10.32
C LEU A 28 -13.06 8.20 -9.49
N TYR A 29 -13.75 8.71 -8.46
CA TYR A 29 -14.86 7.98 -7.87
C TYR A 29 -16.09 8.11 -8.78
N ILE A 30 -16.87 7.04 -8.89
CA ILE A 30 -18.09 6.98 -9.68
C ILE A 30 -19.24 6.72 -8.71
N PHE A 31 -19.98 7.76 -8.39
CA PHE A 31 -21.11 7.71 -7.47
C PHE A 31 -22.40 7.54 -8.27
N CYS A 32 -23.03 6.38 -8.16
CA CYS A 32 -24.18 6.03 -8.99
C CYS A 32 -25.48 6.14 -8.19
N ALA A 33 -26.44 6.91 -8.72
CA ALA A 33 -27.77 7.07 -8.15
C ALA A 33 -28.85 7.06 -9.24
N ALA A 34 -30.11 7.02 -8.84
CA ALA A 34 -31.28 7.00 -9.71
C ALA A 34 -31.38 5.79 -10.65
N ASN A 35 -32.59 5.57 -11.16
CA ASN A 35 -32.89 4.61 -12.20
C ASN A 35 -33.53 5.37 -13.37
N HIS A 36 -33.34 4.85 -14.58
CA HIS A 36 -34.04 5.32 -15.76
C HIS A 36 -34.82 4.13 -16.35
N ASN A 37 -36.15 4.24 -16.43
CA ASN A 37 -37.04 3.18 -16.90
C ASN A 37 -36.81 1.82 -16.19
N GLY A 38 -36.63 1.86 -14.86
CA GLY A 38 -36.40 0.67 -14.04
C GLY A 38 -35.00 0.06 -14.15
N LYS A 39 -34.09 0.67 -14.92
CA LYS A 39 -32.69 0.24 -15.07
C LYS A 39 -31.77 1.19 -14.31
N THR A 40 -30.74 0.66 -13.68
CA THR A 40 -29.68 1.45 -13.03
C THR A 40 -28.35 1.23 -13.73
N LEU A 41 -27.49 2.25 -13.74
CA LEU A 41 -26.12 2.10 -14.22
C LEU A 41 -25.37 0.97 -13.48
N ILE A 42 -25.66 0.78 -12.19
CA ILE A 42 -25.08 -0.28 -11.36
C ILE A 42 -25.45 -1.67 -11.88
N GLN A 43 -26.72 -1.93 -12.21
CA GLN A 43 -27.12 -3.20 -12.77
C GLN A 43 -26.45 -3.45 -14.12
N GLN A 44 -26.33 -2.41 -14.96
CA GLN A 44 -25.61 -2.50 -16.23
C GLN A 44 -24.13 -2.85 -16.06
N CYS A 45 -23.46 -2.24 -15.08
CA CYS A 45 -22.08 -2.58 -14.74
C CYS A 45 -21.94 -4.04 -14.30
N LEU A 46 -22.86 -4.54 -13.45
CA LEU A 46 -22.89 -5.95 -13.05
C LEU A 46 -23.10 -6.88 -14.24
N ASP A 47 -24.06 -6.58 -15.12
CA ASP A 47 -24.37 -7.36 -16.32
C ASP A 47 -23.22 -7.35 -17.34
N ALA A 48 -22.32 -6.36 -17.26
CA ALA A 48 -21.11 -6.23 -18.05
C ALA A 48 -19.86 -6.85 -17.37
N GLY A 49 -20.04 -7.50 -16.22
CA GLY A 49 -18.99 -8.20 -15.47
C GLY A 49 -18.06 -7.28 -14.69
N MET A 50 -18.49 -6.05 -14.37
CA MET A 50 -17.70 -5.11 -13.58
C MET A 50 -17.83 -5.38 -12.08
N GLN A 51 -16.73 -5.18 -11.35
CA GLN A 51 -16.73 -5.23 -9.89
C GLN A 51 -17.11 -3.86 -9.30
N ILE A 52 -18.00 -3.86 -8.31
CA ILE A 52 -18.57 -2.65 -7.72
C ILE A 52 -18.22 -2.57 -6.24
N GLY A 53 -17.90 -1.36 -5.75
CA GLY A 53 -17.61 -1.10 -4.35
C GLY A 53 -16.66 0.09 -4.16
N TRP A 54 -16.39 0.41 -2.89
CA TRP A 54 -15.46 1.48 -2.52
C TRP A 54 -14.04 1.25 -3.05
N ASN A 55 -13.58 0.00 -3.06
CA ASN A 55 -12.25 -0.37 -3.55
C ASN A 55 -12.15 -0.11 -5.06
N THR A 56 -13.14 -0.55 -5.83
CA THR A 56 -13.19 -0.32 -7.28
C THR A 56 -13.63 1.11 -7.63
N ARG A 57 -13.95 1.93 -6.64
CA ARG A 57 -14.42 3.32 -6.77
C ARG A 57 -15.77 3.48 -7.47
N ILE A 58 -16.50 2.39 -7.74
CA ILE A 58 -17.88 2.42 -8.26
C ILE A 58 -18.82 2.22 -7.08
N VAL A 59 -19.47 3.30 -6.63
CA VAL A 59 -20.24 3.30 -5.38
C VAL A 59 -21.73 3.45 -5.67
N PRO A 60 -22.55 2.43 -5.33
CA PRO A 60 -24.00 2.52 -5.44
C PRO A 60 -24.57 3.31 -4.25
N PHE A 61 -25.38 4.34 -4.52
CA PHE A 61 -26.09 5.09 -3.48
C PHE A 61 -27.56 4.67 -3.35
N GLY A 62 -28.27 4.50 -4.46
CA GLY A 62 -29.65 4.05 -4.44
C GLY A 62 -30.36 4.25 -5.79
N PRO A 63 -31.52 3.60 -5.99
CA PRO A 63 -32.26 3.64 -7.24
C PRO A 63 -33.06 4.94 -7.44
N ASP A 64 -33.11 5.81 -6.44
CA ASP A 64 -33.88 7.07 -6.49
C ASP A 64 -32.97 8.28 -6.67
N ILE A 65 -33.48 9.32 -7.33
CA ILE A 65 -32.72 10.57 -7.53
C ILE A 65 -32.36 11.24 -6.20
N SER A 66 -33.18 11.06 -5.16
CA SER A 66 -32.88 11.55 -3.82
C SER A 66 -31.55 11.01 -3.27
N SER A 67 -31.11 9.83 -3.71
CA SER A 67 -29.84 9.22 -3.29
C SER A 67 -28.62 9.96 -3.84
N ALA A 68 -28.77 10.78 -4.88
CA ALA A 68 -27.70 11.63 -5.39
C ALA A 68 -27.22 12.65 -4.34
N VAL A 69 -28.05 12.98 -3.33
CA VAL A 69 -27.68 13.87 -2.22
C VAL A 69 -26.46 13.37 -1.45
N PHE A 70 -26.21 12.06 -1.41
CA PHE A 70 -25.05 11.49 -0.73
C PHE A 70 -23.72 11.91 -1.39
N ALA A 71 -23.72 12.20 -2.69
CA ALA A 71 -22.55 12.75 -3.40
C ALA A 71 -22.20 14.16 -2.88
N LEU A 72 -23.20 15.03 -2.74
CA LEU A 72 -23.02 16.36 -2.17
C LEU A 72 -22.65 16.30 -0.68
N GLY A 73 -23.23 15.36 0.06
CA GLY A 73 -22.85 15.09 1.45
C GLY A 73 -21.39 14.63 1.60
N PHE A 74 -20.89 13.85 0.64
CA PHE A 74 -19.47 13.49 0.57
C PHE A 74 -18.60 14.73 0.32
N ALA A 75 -18.95 15.56 -0.65
CA ALA A 75 -18.24 16.80 -0.98
C ALA A 75 -18.18 17.78 0.21
N ASN A 76 -19.30 17.96 0.92
CA ASN A 76 -19.36 18.76 2.14
C ASN A 76 -18.46 18.21 3.25
N ARG A 77 -18.46 16.89 3.46
CA ARG A 77 -17.56 16.26 4.44
C ARG A 77 -16.09 16.39 4.04
N ALA A 78 -15.76 16.41 2.75
CA ALA A 78 -14.40 16.68 2.30
C ALA A 78 -13.94 18.10 2.69
N ALA A 79 -14.80 19.11 2.52
CA ALA A 79 -14.50 20.48 2.94
C ALA A 79 -14.31 20.59 4.47
N MET A 80 -15.14 19.92 5.26
CA MET A 80 -15.03 19.95 6.73
C MET A 80 -13.81 19.18 7.23
N ALA A 81 -13.58 17.96 6.72
CA ALA A 81 -12.53 17.08 7.19
C ALA A 81 -11.13 17.50 6.71
N PHE A 82 -11.00 17.90 5.43
CA PHE A 82 -9.69 18.22 4.83
C PHE A 82 -9.46 19.72 4.72
N GLY A 83 -10.51 20.50 4.49
CA GLY A 83 -10.43 21.96 4.46
C GLY A 83 -10.52 22.62 5.84
N GLY A 84 -10.88 21.86 6.88
CA GLY A 84 -11.09 22.40 8.23
C GLY A 84 -12.24 23.40 8.32
N VAL A 85 -13.16 23.39 7.35
CA VAL A 85 -14.28 24.34 7.29
C VAL A 85 -15.28 24.01 8.40
N LYS A 86 -15.68 25.01 9.19
CA LYS A 86 -16.60 24.80 10.32
C LYS A 86 -18.02 24.50 9.82
N PRO A 87 -18.76 23.58 10.48
CA PRO A 87 -20.18 23.38 10.22
C PRO A 87 -20.96 24.69 10.30
N GLY A 88 -21.85 24.94 9.34
CA GLY A 88 -22.65 26.16 9.24
C GLY A 88 -22.05 27.27 8.36
N ASP A 89 -20.75 27.24 8.06
CA ASP A 89 -20.13 28.17 7.11
C ASP A 89 -20.32 27.71 5.65
N TYR A 90 -21.56 27.85 5.16
CA TYR A 90 -21.93 27.36 3.83
C TYR A 90 -21.12 28.04 2.71
N LYS A 91 -20.76 29.32 2.85
CA LYS A 91 -20.03 30.06 1.82
C LYS A 91 -18.65 29.46 1.59
N THR A 92 -17.93 29.17 2.68
CA THR A 92 -16.61 28.55 2.60
C THR A 92 -16.70 27.10 2.11
N ILE A 93 -17.75 26.35 2.50
CA ILE A 93 -17.99 25.00 1.97
C ILE A 93 -18.19 25.02 0.44
N LEU A 94 -19.06 25.88 -0.07
CA LEU A 94 -19.33 25.96 -1.51
C LEU A 94 -18.06 26.38 -2.28
N LYS A 95 -17.32 27.37 -1.77
CA LYS A 95 -16.06 27.81 -2.37
C LYS A 95 -15.00 26.70 -2.37
N TYR A 96 -14.83 26.00 -1.25
CA TYR A 96 -13.90 24.88 -1.16
C TYR A 96 -14.21 23.82 -2.21
N ASN A 97 -15.49 23.45 -2.34
CA ASN A 97 -15.91 22.43 -3.31
C ASN A 97 -15.66 22.86 -4.75
N LYS A 98 -16.00 24.12 -5.09
CA LYS A 98 -15.69 24.70 -6.39
C LYS A 98 -14.19 24.64 -6.72
N ASP A 99 -13.33 24.96 -5.75
CA ASP A 99 -11.90 25.13 -6.01
C ASP A 99 -11.08 23.82 -5.84
N ARG A 100 -11.56 22.86 -5.04
CA ARG A 100 -10.77 21.69 -4.61
C ARG A 100 -11.41 20.34 -4.91
N VAL A 101 -12.72 20.26 -5.11
CA VAL A 101 -13.42 19.00 -5.39
C VAL A 101 -13.83 18.97 -6.85
N PHE A 102 -13.06 18.27 -7.68
CA PHE A 102 -13.32 18.18 -9.13
C PHE A 102 -14.45 17.19 -9.44
N ALA A 103 -15.69 17.57 -9.11
CA ALA A 103 -16.87 16.78 -9.34
C ALA A 103 -17.79 17.36 -10.40
N PHE A 104 -18.55 16.48 -11.05
CA PHE A 104 -19.54 16.80 -12.09
C PHE A 104 -20.64 15.73 -12.07
N VAL A 105 -21.79 16.07 -12.65
CA VAL A 105 -22.94 15.16 -12.82
C VAL A 105 -22.96 14.66 -14.25
N ASN A 106 -23.10 13.34 -14.45
CA ASN A 106 -23.54 12.79 -15.73
C ASN A 106 -24.97 12.28 -15.60
N ALA A 107 -25.88 12.88 -16.35
CA ALA A 107 -27.24 12.40 -16.48
C ALA A 107 -27.34 11.50 -17.72
N LEU A 108 -27.66 10.23 -17.51
CA LEU A 108 -27.86 9.23 -18.56
C LEU A 108 -29.34 8.84 -18.62
N GLY A 109 -30.00 9.21 -19.71
CA GLY A 109 -31.44 9.05 -19.93
C GLY A 109 -32.23 10.34 -19.77
N ASP A 110 -33.56 10.21 -19.84
CA ASP A 110 -34.47 11.35 -19.81
C ASP A 110 -34.42 12.09 -18.46
N VAL A 111 -34.13 13.40 -18.53
CA VAL A 111 -34.05 14.26 -17.36
C VAL A 111 -35.42 14.87 -17.08
N GLY A 112 -36.12 14.31 -16.09
CA GLY A 112 -37.36 14.87 -15.56
C GLY A 112 -37.13 16.07 -14.64
N THR A 113 -38.23 16.69 -14.18
CA THR A 113 -38.20 17.87 -13.31
C THR A 113 -37.37 17.67 -12.04
N GLU A 114 -37.52 16.53 -11.36
CA GLU A 114 -36.80 16.25 -10.11
C GLU A 114 -35.28 16.18 -10.32
N TRP A 115 -34.85 15.59 -11.44
CA TRP A 115 -33.44 15.51 -11.80
C TRP A 115 -32.89 16.89 -12.15
N GLY A 116 -33.64 17.68 -12.92
CA GLY A 116 -33.29 19.06 -13.25
C GLY A 116 -33.11 19.94 -12.01
N VAL A 117 -34.00 19.80 -11.02
CA VAL A 117 -33.90 20.53 -9.73
C VAL A 117 -32.67 20.07 -8.93
N ALA A 118 -32.42 18.76 -8.86
CA ALA A 118 -31.23 18.23 -8.18
C ALA A 118 -29.92 18.69 -8.84
N ALA A 119 -29.86 18.68 -10.18
CA ALA A 119 -28.73 19.15 -10.97
C ALA A 119 -28.50 20.66 -10.79
N ALA A 120 -29.55 21.47 -10.80
CA ALA A 120 -29.46 22.90 -10.50
C ALA A 120 -28.95 23.16 -9.07
N GLY A 121 -29.29 22.29 -8.11
CA GLY A 121 -28.70 22.29 -6.78
C GLY A 121 -27.18 22.13 -6.82
N CYS A 122 -26.68 21.15 -7.58
CA CYS A 122 -25.26 20.81 -7.72
C CYS A 122 -24.43 21.96 -8.30
N VAL A 123 -25.01 22.79 -9.17
CA VAL A 123 -24.36 23.98 -9.73
C VAL A 123 -23.84 24.90 -8.62
N ASN A 124 -24.52 25.02 -7.48
CA ASN A 124 -24.06 25.86 -6.36
C ASN A 124 -22.71 25.42 -5.77
N TRP A 125 -22.37 24.12 -5.88
CA TRP A 125 -21.07 23.57 -5.48
C TRP A 125 -19.98 23.77 -6.54
N GLY A 126 -20.33 24.39 -7.68
CA GLY A 126 -19.46 24.51 -8.84
C GLY A 126 -19.35 23.20 -9.64
N PHE A 127 -20.32 22.29 -9.50
CA PHE A 127 -20.33 21.01 -10.20
C PHE A 127 -21.22 21.12 -11.45
N PRO A 128 -20.64 20.99 -12.66
CA PRO A 128 -21.41 21.07 -13.90
C PRO A 128 -22.20 19.79 -14.13
N THR A 129 -23.25 19.89 -14.93
CA THR A 129 -24.06 18.75 -15.39
C THR A 129 -23.85 18.53 -16.89
N ILE A 130 -23.58 17.27 -17.26
CA ILE A 130 -23.43 16.84 -18.64
C ILE A 130 -24.49 15.77 -18.89
N ALA A 131 -25.35 15.96 -19.89
CA ALA A 131 -26.46 15.05 -20.19
C ALA A 131 -26.33 14.46 -21.59
N ASP A 132 -26.75 13.19 -21.76
CA ASP A 132 -26.82 12.54 -23.07
C ASP A 132 -28.12 12.89 -23.84
N THR A 133 -29.15 13.35 -23.14
CA THR A 133 -30.42 13.78 -23.72
C THR A 133 -30.47 15.29 -23.96
N PRO A 134 -31.28 15.77 -24.93
CA PRO A 134 -31.36 17.19 -25.25
C PRO A 134 -32.16 17.94 -24.18
N ILE A 135 -31.45 18.55 -23.24
CA ILE A 135 -32.00 19.46 -22.22
C ILE A 135 -31.50 20.89 -22.45
N PRO A 136 -32.18 21.93 -21.92
CA PRO A 136 -31.69 23.30 -22.02
C PRO A 136 -30.29 23.45 -21.42
N GLU A 137 -29.36 23.99 -22.21
CA GLU A 137 -28.00 24.27 -21.77
C GLU A 137 -27.91 25.52 -20.91
N ILE A 138 -26.88 25.56 -20.05
CA ILE A 138 -26.49 26.72 -19.27
C ILE A 138 -24.98 26.88 -19.47
N LEU A 139 -24.64 27.52 -20.60
CA LEU A 139 -23.27 27.75 -21.05
C LEU A 139 -22.51 28.92 -20.38
N PRO A 140 -23.15 29.91 -19.72
CA PRO A 140 -22.39 30.96 -19.03
C PRO A 140 -21.42 30.40 -17.98
N THR A 141 -20.31 31.10 -17.76
CA THR A 141 -19.36 30.77 -16.68
C THR A 141 -19.70 31.54 -15.40
N GLY A 142 -19.26 31.05 -14.23
CA GLY A 142 -19.28 31.88 -13.02
C GLY A 142 -19.30 31.07 -11.74
N ILE A 143 -20.35 30.26 -11.56
CA ILE A 143 -20.43 29.32 -10.43
C ILE A 143 -19.56 28.09 -10.71
N CYS A 144 -19.78 27.39 -11.83
CA CYS A 144 -18.85 26.38 -12.34
C CYS A 144 -17.59 27.03 -12.94
N THR A 145 -16.55 26.22 -13.14
CA THR A 145 -15.28 26.64 -13.77
C THR A 145 -15.51 27.11 -15.21
N TYR A 146 -16.24 26.32 -16.00
CA TYR A 146 -16.69 26.68 -17.34
C TYR A 146 -18.23 26.66 -17.38
N GLU A 147 -18.83 25.87 -18.27
CA GLU A 147 -20.28 25.76 -18.44
C GLU A 147 -20.94 25.07 -17.23
N HIS A 148 -22.20 25.43 -16.92
CA HIS A 148 -22.97 24.81 -15.84
C HIS A 148 -23.75 23.57 -16.30
N VAL A 149 -24.32 23.62 -17.50
CA VAL A 149 -25.08 22.50 -18.10
C VAL A 149 -24.72 22.42 -19.58
N VAL A 150 -24.24 21.25 -20.02
CA VAL A 150 -23.89 20.95 -21.41
C VAL A 150 -24.69 19.74 -21.89
N ALA A 151 -25.42 19.90 -22.99
CA ALA A 151 -26.30 18.86 -23.52
C ALA A 151 -26.78 19.17 -24.96
N PRO A 152 -27.04 18.15 -25.79
CA PRO A 152 -26.74 16.73 -25.58
C PRO A 152 -25.28 16.41 -25.86
N VAL A 153 -24.72 15.44 -25.14
CA VAL A 153 -23.35 14.94 -25.38
C VAL A 153 -23.40 13.46 -25.78
N ALA A 154 -22.72 13.11 -26.87
CA ALA A 154 -22.61 11.74 -27.32
C ALA A 154 -21.88 10.87 -26.28
N HIS A 155 -22.30 9.62 -26.10
CA HIS A 155 -21.72 8.74 -25.07
C HIS A 155 -20.20 8.54 -25.22
N ALA A 156 -19.69 8.51 -26.46
CA ALA A 156 -18.26 8.39 -26.74
C ALA A 156 -17.44 9.60 -26.28
N ASP A 157 -18.06 10.79 -26.25
CA ASP A 157 -17.42 12.05 -25.87
C ASP A 157 -17.70 12.43 -24.41
N MET A 158 -18.62 11.72 -23.75
CA MET A 158 -19.15 12.02 -22.42
C MET A 158 -18.03 12.26 -21.40
N VAL A 159 -17.08 11.32 -21.30
CA VAL A 159 -16.00 11.36 -20.32
C VAL A 159 -15.06 12.53 -20.57
N GLN A 160 -14.66 12.71 -21.84
CA GLN A 160 -13.77 13.79 -22.22
C GLN A 160 -14.42 15.16 -21.96
N LYS A 161 -15.69 15.32 -22.35
CA LYS A 161 -16.43 16.55 -22.14
C LYS A 161 -16.61 16.87 -20.66
N SER A 162 -16.92 15.87 -19.82
CA SER A 162 -17.05 16.07 -18.38
C SER A 162 -15.75 16.54 -17.72
N VAL A 163 -14.61 15.97 -18.14
CA VAL A 163 -13.28 16.36 -17.66
C VAL A 163 -12.95 17.79 -18.09
N GLU A 164 -13.23 18.14 -19.34
CA GLU A 164 -13.01 19.48 -19.90
C GLU A 164 -13.85 20.56 -19.19
N VAL A 165 -15.18 20.37 -19.12
CA VAL A 165 -16.12 21.33 -18.53
C VAL A 165 -15.85 21.54 -17.05
N ARG A 166 -15.38 20.51 -16.33
CA ARG A 166 -14.97 20.65 -14.93
C ARG A 166 -13.60 21.33 -14.78
N GLY A 167 -12.78 21.37 -15.83
CA GLY A 167 -11.39 21.84 -15.79
C GLY A 167 -10.45 20.87 -15.10
N LEU A 168 -10.76 19.57 -15.14
CA LEU A 168 -9.93 18.54 -14.55
C LEU A 168 -8.77 18.20 -15.50
N LYS A 169 -7.53 18.39 -15.04
CA LYS A 169 -6.33 17.94 -15.78
C LYS A 169 -5.98 16.53 -15.34
N VAL A 170 -6.42 15.51 -16.09
CA VAL A 170 -6.03 14.12 -15.83
C VAL A 170 -4.91 13.73 -16.78
N GLN A 171 -3.80 13.21 -16.24
CA GLN A 171 -2.86 12.43 -17.03
C GLN A 171 -3.39 11.01 -17.12
N VAL A 172 -3.94 10.63 -18.28
CA VAL A 172 -4.29 9.23 -18.55
C VAL A 172 -3.00 8.52 -18.96
N ALA A 173 -2.55 7.60 -18.12
CA ALA A 173 -1.50 6.67 -18.52
C ALA A 173 -2.11 5.71 -19.53
N ASN A 174 -1.74 5.82 -20.81
CA ASN A 174 -2.14 4.81 -21.79
C ASN A 174 -1.16 3.64 -21.67
N ILE A 175 -1.49 2.68 -20.80
CA ILE A 175 -0.71 1.45 -20.64
C ILE A 175 -1.37 0.35 -21.46
N GLU A 176 -0.67 -0.13 -22.46
CA GLU A 176 -1.16 -1.15 -23.39
C GLU A 176 -0.99 -2.56 -22.79
N ILE A 177 -1.91 -2.93 -21.89
CA ILE A 177 -2.02 -4.28 -21.34
C ILE A 177 -3.47 -4.80 -21.45
N PRO A 178 -3.69 -6.13 -21.50
CA PRO A 178 -5.03 -6.72 -21.65
C PRO A 178 -5.93 -6.53 -20.41
N CYS A 179 -5.33 -6.41 -19.23
CA CYS A 179 -6.06 -6.20 -17.98
C CYS A 179 -6.36 -4.71 -17.77
N ALA A 180 -7.44 -4.43 -17.03
CA ALA A 180 -7.67 -3.08 -16.53
C ALA A 180 -6.56 -2.68 -15.57
N PHE A 181 -6.20 -1.39 -15.57
CA PHE A 181 -5.10 -0.85 -14.77
C PHE A 181 -5.55 0.36 -13.97
N GLY A 182 -5.19 0.40 -12.68
CA GLY A 182 -5.28 1.59 -11.86
C GLY A 182 -5.36 1.32 -10.35
N PRO A 183 -5.29 2.38 -9.53
CA PRO A 183 -5.28 2.27 -8.07
C PRO A 183 -6.52 1.62 -7.46
N ALA A 184 -7.60 1.49 -8.23
CA ALA A 184 -8.84 0.84 -7.80
C ALA A 184 -8.67 -0.68 -7.58
N TYR A 185 -7.66 -1.29 -8.18
CA TYR A 185 -7.41 -2.73 -8.10
C TYR A 185 -6.36 -3.11 -7.03
N GLU A 186 -5.68 -2.12 -6.42
CA GLU A 186 -4.54 -2.35 -5.52
C GLU A 186 -4.84 -3.31 -4.35
N GLY A 187 -6.07 -3.23 -3.83
CA GLY A 187 -6.52 -4.03 -2.68
C GLY A 187 -7.06 -5.41 -3.03
N GLU A 188 -7.07 -5.83 -4.31
CA GLU A 188 -7.59 -7.13 -4.72
C GLU A 188 -6.78 -8.28 -4.11
N ARG A 189 -7.48 -9.34 -3.70
CA ARG A 189 -6.87 -10.55 -3.13
C ARG A 189 -7.20 -11.75 -3.99
N VAL A 190 -6.17 -12.37 -4.57
CA VAL A 190 -6.32 -13.63 -5.32
C VAL A 190 -6.28 -14.81 -4.35
N ARG A 191 -7.46 -15.36 -4.05
CA ARG A 191 -7.63 -16.52 -3.16
C ARG A 191 -7.47 -17.83 -3.93
N GLY A 192 -7.41 -18.95 -3.20
CA GLY A 192 -7.15 -20.27 -3.80
C GLY A 192 -8.15 -20.66 -4.89
N ALA A 193 -9.43 -20.30 -4.75
CA ALA A 193 -10.47 -20.60 -5.75
C ALA A 193 -10.25 -19.87 -7.09
N ASP A 194 -9.70 -18.66 -7.03
CA ASP A 194 -9.49 -17.78 -8.20
C ASP A 194 -8.06 -17.87 -8.75
N LEU A 195 -7.18 -18.61 -8.09
CA LEU A 195 -5.76 -18.69 -8.41
C LEU A 195 -5.53 -19.51 -9.68
N TYR A 196 -4.80 -18.94 -10.64
CA TYR A 196 -4.25 -19.68 -11.77
C TYR A 196 -2.79 -20.08 -11.54
N ALA A 197 -1.93 -19.13 -11.17
CA ALA A 197 -0.51 -19.40 -10.92
C ALA A 197 0.05 -18.49 -9.82
N GLN A 198 1.14 -18.90 -9.17
CA GLN A 198 1.84 -18.09 -8.17
C GLN A 198 3.36 -18.30 -8.17
N CYS A 199 4.10 -17.28 -7.77
CA CYS A 199 5.53 -17.34 -7.48
C CYS A 199 5.83 -16.68 -6.13
N GLY A 200 6.79 -17.18 -5.37
CA GLY A 200 7.08 -16.65 -4.03
C GLY A 200 6.24 -17.29 -2.92
N GLY A 201 6.09 -16.57 -1.80
CA GLY A 201 5.26 -17.00 -0.66
C GLY A 201 5.71 -18.32 -0.02
N GLY A 202 7.01 -18.56 0.03
CA GLY A 202 7.63 -19.79 0.54
C GLY A 202 7.52 -21.01 -0.38
N LYS A 203 6.88 -20.91 -1.55
CA LYS A 203 6.71 -22.04 -2.48
C LYS A 203 7.80 -22.12 -3.55
N THR A 204 8.22 -20.96 -4.05
CA THR A 204 9.27 -20.78 -5.05
C THR A 204 10.00 -19.47 -4.76
N GLN A 205 11.13 -19.23 -5.41
CA GLN A 205 11.85 -17.97 -5.26
C GLN A 205 11.18 -16.87 -6.10
N CYS A 206 10.94 -15.72 -5.48
CA CYS A 206 10.48 -14.52 -6.17
C CYS A 206 11.29 -13.32 -5.66
N THR A 207 12.03 -12.67 -6.55
CA THR A 207 12.92 -11.56 -6.18
C THR A 207 12.72 -10.37 -7.10
N GLU A 208 12.69 -9.17 -6.55
CA GLU A 208 12.60 -7.91 -7.30
C GLU A 208 13.78 -6.99 -6.98
N LEU A 209 14.49 -6.50 -7.99
CA LEU A 209 15.65 -5.65 -7.79
C LEU A 209 15.62 -4.50 -8.79
N VAL A 210 15.68 -3.27 -8.27
CA VAL A 210 15.97 -2.09 -9.09
C VAL A 210 17.46 -1.78 -9.01
N LYS A 211 18.08 -1.53 -10.17
CA LYS A 211 19.46 -1.06 -10.27
C LYS A 211 19.62 0.14 -11.18
N MET A 212 20.43 1.10 -10.73
CA MET A 212 20.95 2.14 -11.60
C MET A 212 21.83 1.49 -12.68
N ALA A 213 21.69 1.95 -13.92
CA ALA A 213 22.49 1.52 -15.05
C ALA A 213 23.04 2.72 -15.81
N ASP A 214 24.15 2.52 -16.51
CA ASP A 214 24.67 3.53 -17.43
C ASP A 214 23.68 3.78 -18.57
N MET A 215 23.59 5.04 -19.01
CA MET A 215 22.67 5.49 -20.07
C MET A 215 22.82 4.69 -21.38
N ASN A 216 24.02 4.17 -21.64
CA ASN A 216 24.34 3.39 -22.84
C ASN A 216 24.25 1.87 -22.64
N ALA A 217 24.07 1.39 -21.41
CA ALA A 217 23.99 -0.03 -21.09
C ALA A 217 22.57 -0.60 -21.28
N ILE A 218 21.54 0.27 -21.34
CA ILE A 218 20.14 -0.14 -21.43
C ILE A 218 19.40 0.55 -22.59
N GLU A 219 18.37 -0.13 -23.06
CA GLU A 219 17.44 0.33 -24.09
C GLU A 219 16.09 0.66 -23.45
N ASP A 220 15.59 1.87 -23.66
CA ASP A 220 14.32 2.29 -23.05
C ASP A 220 13.14 1.50 -23.62
N GLY A 221 12.21 1.10 -22.75
CA GLY A 221 11.01 0.35 -23.13
C GLY A 221 11.26 -1.13 -23.41
N LYS A 222 12.51 -1.60 -23.29
CA LYS A 222 12.83 -3.01 -23.53
C LYS A 222 12.37 -3.88 -22.37
N VAL A 223 11.52 -4.85 -22.70
CA VAL A 223 11.07 -5.90 -21.80
C VAL A 223 11.54 -7.25 -22.31
N VAL A 224 12.33 -7.96 -21.51
CA VAL A 224 12.89 -9.27 -21.84
C VAL A 224 12.36 -10.33 -20.88
N ILE A 225 11.94 -11.49 -21.39
CA ILE A 225 11.65 -12.67 -20.59
C ILE A 225 12.74 -13.72 -20.84
N VAL A 226 13.39 -14.17 -19.78
CA VAL A 226 14.43 -15.20 -19.82
C VAL A 226 13.90 -16.45 -19.13
N GLY A 227 13.45 -17.41 -19.94
CA GLY A 227 12.77 -18.63 -19.52
C GLY A 227 11.33 -18.69 -20.02
N PRO A 228 10.54 -19.69 -19.58
CA PRO A 228 9.13 -19.79 -19.95
C PRO A 228 8.31 -18.64 -19.38
N ASP A 229 7.34 -18.15 -20.15
CA ASP A 229 6.29 -17.27 -19.63
C ASP A 229 5.25 -18.12 -18.86
N LEU A 230 3.99 -17.69 -18.79
CA LEU A 230 2.90 -18.44 -18.15
C LEU A 230 2.37 -19.60 -19.02
N SER A 231 2.78 -19.69 -20.29
CA SER A 231 2.34 -20.73 -21.21
C SER A 231 2.76 -22.12 -20.73
N GLY A 232 1.81 -23.03 -20.56
CA GLY A 232 2.06 -24.42 -20.13
C GLY A 232 2.03 -24.64 -18.62
N ILE A 233 1.86 -23.58 -17.80
CA ILE A 233 1.56 -23.73 -16.38
C ILE A 233 0.11 -24.23 -16.23
N LYS A 234 -0.09 -25.27 -15.42
CA LYS A 234 -1.43 -25.76 -15.08
C LYS A 234 -2.04 -24.86 -13.99
N GLU A 235 -3.37 -24.79 -13.97
CA GLU A 235 -4.10 -24.10 -12.91
C GLU A 235 -3.64 -24.55 -11.51
N GLY A 236 -3.40 -23.58 -10.62
CA GLY A 236 -2.82 -23.77 -9.29
C GLY A 236 -1.29 -23.91 -9.27
N GLY A 237 -0.64 -23.88 -10.43
CA GLY A 237 0.79 -24.11 -10.59
C GLY A 237 1.69 -23.06 -9.96
N THR A 238 2.97 -23.39 -9.83
CA THR A 238 4.01 -22.50 -9.28
C THR A 238 5.17 -22.32 -10.25
N PHE A 239 5.80 -21.15 -10.22
CA PHE A 239 6.98 -20.82 -11.03
C PHE A 239 7.94 -19.93 -10.23
N ASN A 240 9.19 -19.78 -10.68
CA ASN A 240 10.14 -18.82 -10.10
C ASN A 240 10.05 -17.49 -10.85
N LEU A 241 10.33 -16.38 -10.18
CA LEU A 241 10.31 -15.07 -10.84
C LEU A 241 11.41 -14.14 -10.30
N GLY A 242 12.22 -13.60 -11.21
CA GLY A 242 13.16 -12.53 -10.93
C GLY A 242 12.74 -11.29 -11.71
N ILE A 243 12.32 -10.21 -11.03
CA ILE A 243 11.97 -8.93 -11.64
C ILE A 243 13.17 -8.00 -11.53
N PHE A 244 14.00 -7.95 -12.57
CA PHE A 244 15.16 -7.08 -12.61
C PHE A 244 14.86 -5.83 -13.43
N VAL A 245 14.84 -4.68 -12.76
CA VAL A 245 14.57 -3.39 -13.39
C VAL A 245 15.83 -2.56 -13.40
N GLN A 246 16.24 -2.13 -14.58
CA GLN A 246 17.37 -1.24 -14.76
C GLN A 246 16.88 0.14 -15.13
N VAL A 247 17.36 1.16 -14.41
CA VAL A 247 16.95 2.55 -14.59
C VAL A 247 18.18 3.39 -14.89
N ALA A 248 18.08 4.28 -15.87
CA ALA A 248 19.09 5.31 -16.14
C ALA A 248 18.42 6.67 -16.16
N GLY A 249 19.08 7.67 -15.57
CA GLY A 249 18.63 9.04 -15.56
C GLY A 249 19.75 9.98 -15.13
N ARG A 250 19.83 11.18 -15.69
CA ARG A 250 20.87 12.16 -15.32
C ARG A 250 20.82 12.58 -13.85
N GLU A 251 19.61 12.65 -13.30
CA GLU A 251 19.37 12.99 -11.90
C GLU A 251 19.14 11.73 -11.03
N PHE A 252 19.23 10.52 -11.60
CA PHE A 252 19.07 9.28 -10.85
C PHE A 252 20.31 8.99 -10.00
N GLN A 253 20.09 8.54 -8.77
CA GLN A 253 21.16 8.19 -7.82
C GLN A 253 20.90 6.79 -7.27
N GLU A 254 21.97 6.10 -6.83
CA GLU A 254 21.82 4.78 -6.20
C GLU A 254 20.90 4.79 -4.97
N ASP A 255 20.85 5.93 -4.27
CA ASP A 255 19.96 6.14 -3.12
C ASP A 255 18.48 6.12 -3.50
N PHE A 256 18.14 6.26 -4.79
CA PHE A 256 16.77 6.20 -5.29
C PHE A 256 16.31 4.78 -5.64
N GLU A 257 17.24 3.82 -5.77
CA GLU A 257 16.93 2.42 -6.07
C GLU A 257 15.85 1.83 -5.13
N PRO A 258 15.95 1.91 -3.78
CA PRO A 258 14.94 1.35 -2.89
C PRO A 258 13.56 2.03 -3.01
N ILE A 259 13.52 3.33 -3.32
CA ILE A 259 12.26 4.07 -3.53
C ILE A 259 11.54 3.54 -4.77
N MET A 260 12.28 3.31 -5.86
CA MET A 260 11.73 2.75 -7.09
C MET A 260 11.33 1.29 -6.90
N GLU A 261 12.15 0.51 -6.21
CA GLU A 261 11.89 -0.92 -5.94
C GLU A 261 10.57 -1.09 -5.18
N ARG A 262 10.28 -0.21 -4.21
CA ARG A 262 9.00 -0.25 -3.50
C ARG A 262 7.79 0.04 -4.38
N GLN A 263 7.94 0.79 -5.48
CA GLN A 263 6.83 1.03 -6.41
C GLN A 263 6.41 -0.23 -7.15
N ILE A 264 7.29 -1.23 -7.32
CA ILE A 264 6.97 -2.52 -7.95
C ILE A 264 5.73 -3.13 -7.28
N HIS A 265 5.66 -3.07 -5.96
CA HIS A 265 4.50 -3.53 -5.20
C HIS A 265 3.20 -2.85 -5.62
N HIS A 266 3.16 -1.53 -5.67
CA HIS A 266 1.93 -0.78 -5.99
C HIS A 266 1.55 -0.98 -7.46
N LEU A 267 2.52 -0.87 -8.36
CA LEU A 267 2.29 -0.89 -9.79
C LEU A 267 1.83 -2.27 -10.29
N ILE A 268 2.35 -3.36 -9.73
CA ILE A 268 1.85 -4.71 -10.05
C ILE A 268 0.43 -4.90 -9.49
N ASN A 269 0.14 -4.44 -8.26
CA ASN A 269 -1.21 -4.52 -7.70
C ASN A 269 -2.24 -3.63 -8.42
N TYR A 270 -1.80 -2.64 -9.22
CA TYR A 270 -2.72 -1.84 -10.05
C TYR A 270 -3.24 -2.62 -11.26
N ILE A 271 -2.64 -3.77 -11.59
CA ILE A 271 -3.12 -4.65 -12.65
C ILE A 271 -4.26 -5.50 -12.10
N GLN A 272 -5.46 -5.36 -12.67
CA GLN A 272 -6.63 -6.11 -12.24
C GLN A 272 -6.38 -7.62 -12.28
N GLY A 273 -6.73 -8.31 -11.20
CA GLY A 273 -6.60 -9.76 -11.08
C GLY A 273 -5.18 -10.25 -10.77
N ILE A 274 -4.25 -9.34 -10.48
CA ILE A 274 -2.88 -9.65 -10.03
C ILE A 274 -2.72 -9.17 -8.60
N MET A 275 -2.14 -10.01 -7.74
CA MET A 275 -1.85 -9.66 -6.35
C MET A 275 -0.35 -9.79 -6.10
N HIS A 276 0.28 -8.71 -5.66
CA HIS A 276 1.67 -8.68 -5.21
C HIS A 276 1.75 -8.39 -3.71
N ILE A 277 2.47 -9.21 -2.96
CA ILE A 277 2.77 -9.00 -1.54
C ILE A 277 4.26 -9.19 -1.35
N GLY A 278 4.81 -8.59 -0.31
CA GLY A 278 6.24 -8.68 -0.04
C GLY A 278 7.02 -7.61 -0.78
N GLN A 279 8.31 -7.87 -0.92
CA GLN A 279 9.36 -6.94 -1.29
C GLN A 279 10.66 -7.73 -1.45
N ARG A 280 11.65 -7.12 -2.12
CA ARG A 280 13.03 -7.65 -2.18
C ARG A 280 13.03 -9.11 -2.67
N ASP A 281 13.61 -10.03 -1.89
CA ASP A 281 13.70 -11.46 -2.21
C ASP A 281 12.62 -12.33 -1.55
N ILE A 282 11.61 -11.71 -0.93
CA ILE A 282 10.46 -12.40 -0.34
C ILE A 282 9.13 -11.96 -0.96
N SER A 283 9.17 -11.40 -2.18
CA SER A 283 7.97 -11.07 -2.94
C SER A 283 7.11 -12.33 -3.18
N TRP A 284 5.81 -12.11 -3.35
CA TRP A 284 4.81 -13.14 -3.59
C TRP A 284 3.75 -12.61 -4.54
N ILE A 285 3.71 -13.18 -5.74
CA ILE A 285 2.76 -12.80 -6.78
C ILE A 285 1.76 -13.93 -7.00
N ARG A 286 0.48 -13.57 -7.08
CA ARG A 286 -0.60 -14.46 -7.49
C ARG A 286 -1.33 -13.87 -8.69
N ILE A 287 -1.62 -14.74 -9.64
CA ILE A 287 -2.26 -14.41 -10.90
C ILE A 287 -3.62 -15.11 -10.91
N SER A 288 -4.69 -14.36 -11.12
CA SER A 288 -6.05 -14.91 -11.18
C SER A 288 -6.36 -15.59 -12.52
N LYS A 289 -7.34 -16.49 -12.52
CA LYS A 289 -7.87 -17.12 -13.74
C LYS A 289 -8.42 -16.07 -14.72
N ALA A 290 -9.14 -15.08 -14.21
CA ALA A 290 -9.70 -14.00 -15.01
C ALA A 290 -8.63 -13.14 -15.72
N ALA A 291 -7.46 -12.94 -15.11
CA ALA A 291 -6.36 -12.23 -15.76
C ALA A 291 -5.81 -13.03 -16.96
N ILE A 292 -5.66 -14.35 -16.81
CA ILE A 292 -5.21 -15.25 -17.90
C ILE A 292 -6.24 -15.30 -19.04
N GLU A 293 -7.53 -15.37 -18.73
CA GLU A 293 -8.60 -15.35 -19.73
C GLU A 293 -8.59 -14.06 -20.57
N LYS A 294 -8.18 -12.94 -19.97
CA LYS A 294 -8.00 -11.66 -20.68
C LYS A 294 -6.72 -11.61 -21.53
N GLY A 295 -5.80 -12.55 -21.33
CA GLY A 295 -4.53 -12.64 -22.07
C GLY A 295 -3.33 -12.08 -21.32
N PHE A 296 -3.37 -11.94 -20.00
CA PHE A 296 -2.24 -11.48 -19.20
C PHE A 296 -1.00 -12.38 -19.39
N THR A 297 0.16 -11.75 -19.53
CA THR A 297 1.48 -12.36 -19.63
C THR A 297 2.45 -11.73 -18.65
N LEU A 298 3.58 -12.38 -18.33
CA LEU A 298 4.59 -11.74 -17.48
C LEU A 298 5.14 -10.46 -18.12
N LYS A 299 5.17 -10.36 -19.45
CA LYS A 299 5.61 -9.17 -20.18
C LYS A 299 4.84 -7.91 -19.75
N ASP A 300 3.57 -8.05 -19.40
CA ASP A 300 2.71 -6.94 -18.98
C ASP A 300 3.22 -6.27 -17.69
N ILE A 301 3.89 -7.02 -16.80
CA ILE A 301 4.57 -6.44 -15.63
C ILE A 301 5.66 -5.46 -16.10
N GLY A 302 6.48 -5.85 -17.08
CA GLY A 302 7.53 -4.98 -17.61
C GLY A 302 6.99 -3.74 -18.32
N VAL A 303 5.90 -3.88 -19.08
CA VAL A 303 5.22 -2.76 -19.76
C VAL A 303 4.68 -1.76 -18.73
N VAL A 304 4.02 -2.25 -17.68
CA VAL A 304 3.50 -1.42 -16.59
C VAL A 304 4.62 -0.69 -15.87
N LEU A 305 5.68 -1.41 -15.48
CA LEU A 305 6.80 -0.81 -14.74
C LEU A 305 7.50 0.28 -15.57
N HIS A 306 7.79 0.04 -16.86
CA HIS A 306 8.35 1.06 -17.75
C HIS A 306 7.47 2.31 -17.83
N ALA A 307 6.19 2.14 -18.19
CA ALA A 307 5.28 3.26 -18.39
C ALA A 307 5.09 4.10 -17.12
N LYS A 308 4.94 3.44 -15.98
CA LYS A 308 4.65 4.09 -14.70
C LYS A 308 5.88 4.72 -14.05
N PHE A 309 7.05 4.10 -14.18
CA PHE A 309 8.30 4.72 -13.73
C PHE A 309 8.56 6.03 -14.47
N HIS A 310 8.39 6.04 -15.79
CA HIS A 310 8.46 7.26 -16.59
C HIS A 310 7.44 8.30 -16.15
N GLN A 311 6.17 7.90 -16.00
CA GLN A 311 5.11 8.84 -15.67
C GLN A 311 5.26 9.47 -14.28
N ASP A 312 5.57 8.66 -13.26
CA ASP A 312 5.56 9.10 -11.87
C ASP A 312 6.89 9.76 -11.47
N PHE A 313 7.98 9.45 -12.17
CA PHE A 313 9.33 9.92 -11.85
C PHE A 313 10.03 10.62 -13.03
N THR A 314 9.23 11.34 -13.85
CA THR A 314 9.67 12.10 -15.05
C THR A 314 10.93 12.96 -14.89
N LYS A 315 11.24 13.43 -13.68
CA LYS A 315 12.42 14.27 -13.42
C LYS A 315 13.72 13.48 -13.29
N ILE A 316 13.62 12.23 -12.80
CA ILE A 316 14.80 11.44 -12.40
C ILE A 316 15.02 10.22 -13.30
N ILE A 317 14.03 9.82 -14.12
CA ILE A 317 14.11 8.66 -15.01
C ILE A 317 14.12 9.10 -16.48
N ASP A 318 15.16 8.68 -17.21
CA ASP A 318 15.28 8.88 -18.66
C ASP A 318 15.08 7.57 -19.43
N LYS A 319 15.48 6.42 -18.87
CA LYS A 319 15.32 5.09 -19.47
C LYS A 319 14.98 4.03 -18.44
N VAL A 320 14.12 3.08 -18.83
CA VAL A 320 13.82 1.88 -18.04
C VAL A 320 13.84 0.64 -18.93
N GLN A 321 14.58 -0.38 -18.49
CA GLN A 321 14.61 -1.71 -19.08
C GLN A 321 14.21 -2.75 -18.01
N VAL A 322 13.35 -3.70 -18.36
CA VAL A 322 12.89 -4.74 -17.44
C VAL A 322 13.26 -6.11 -17.98
N THR A 323 13.90 -6.92 -17.14
CA THR A 323 14.19 -8.33 -17.42
C THR A 323 13.48 -9.21 -16.41
N LEU A 324 12.69 -10.16 -16.90
CA LEU A 324 11.91 -11.11 -16.11
C LEU A 324 12.54 -12.50 -16.26
N TYR A 325 13.16 -13.00 -15.20
CA TYR A 325 13.75 -14.34 -15.16
C TYR A 325 12.74 -15.34 -14.61
N THR A 326 12.55 -16.47 -15.29
CA THR A 326 11.66 -17.55 -14.81
C THR A 326 12.34 -18.91 -14.72
N ASN A 327 13.49 -19.07 -15.38
CA ASN A 327 14.37 -20.20 -15.16
C ASN A 327 14.92 -20.18 -13.73
N LYS A 328 14.91 -21.32 -13.04
CA LYS A 328 15.36 -21.41 -11.66
C LYS A 328 16.79 -20.90 -11.45
N ASP A 329 17.74 -21.34 -12.29
CA ASP A 329 19.15 -20.99 -12.13
C ASP A 329 19.43 -19.49 -12.34
N ASP A 330 18.67 -18.85 -13.24
CA ASP A 330 18.79 -17.41 -13.49
C ASP A 330 18.20 -16.61 -12.32
N VAL A 331 17.05 -17.06 -11.77
CA VAL A 331 16.45 -16.47 -10.57
C VAL A 331 17.39 -16.62 -9.37
N ASP A 332 17.97 -17.80 -9.13
CA ASP A 332 18.88 -18.03 -7.99
C ASP A 332 20.12 -17.11 -8.05
N LYS A 333 20.71 -16.93 -9.25
CA LYS A 333 21.84 -16.00 -9.47
C LYS A 333 21.44 -14.54 -9.24
N MET A 334 20.27 -14.15 -9.74
CA MET A 334 19.73 -12.81 -9.51
C MET A 334 19.48 -12.59 -8.01
N THR A 335 18.89 -13.55 -7.30
CA THR A 335 18.62 -13.47 -5.85
C THR A 335 19.91 -13.30 -5.05
N ALA A 336 20.99 -14.01 -5.38
CA ALA A 336 22.28 -13.83 -4.73
C ALA A 336 22.81 -12.38 -4.90
N THR A 337 22.72 -11.84 -6.12
CA THR A 337 23.11 -10.46 -6.42
C THR A 337 22.23 -9.46 -5.67
N ALA A 338 20.93 -9.69 -5.63
CA ALA A 338 19.96 -8.84 -4.96
C ALA A 338 20.21 -8.78 -3.45
N ARG A 339 20.42 -9.94 -2.80
CA ARG A 339 20.74 -10.03 -1.37
C ARG A 339 22.00 -9.26 -0.99
N ALA A 340 23.07 -9.33 -1.79
CA ALA A 340 24.28 -8.55 -1.54
C ALA A 340 24.02 -7.03 -1.62
N ASN A 341 23.16 -6.60 -2.55
CA ASN A 341 22.75 -5.20 -2.65
C ASN A 341 21.88 -4.78 -1.46
N TYR A 342 20.93 -5.60 -1.04
CA TYR A 342 20.10 -5.30 0.13
C TYR A 342 20.93 -5.19 1.40
N GLN A 343 21.89 -6.08 1.61
CA GLN A 343 22.83 -5.99 2.73
C GLN A 343 23.60 -4.67 2.73
N THR A 344 24.06 -4.23 1.55
CA THR A 344 24.75 -2.95 1.39
C THR A 344 23.84 -1.77 1.70
N ARG A 345 22.57 -1.80 1.25
CA ARG A 345 21.56 -0.77 1.53
C ARG A 345 21.24 -0.69 3.02
N ASP A 346 21.02 -1.84 3.65
CA ASP A 346 20.71 -1.95 5.08
C ASP A 346 21.86 -1.41 5.94
N ALA A 347 23.10 -1.72 5.59
CA ALA A 347 24.29 -1.26 6.31
C ALA A 347 24.51 0.27 6.29
N ARG A 348 23.82 1.02 5.43
CA ARG A 348 23.96 2.49 5.36
C ARG A 348 23.44 3.19 6.61
N VAL A 349 22.42 2.62 7.27
CA VAL A 349 21.84 3.19 8.50
C VAL A 349 22.46 2.64 9.78
N ASP A 350 23.31 1.60 9.71
CA ASP A 350 23.91 0.95 10.89
C ASP A 350 24.75 1.90 11.77
N LYS A 351 25.24 3.02 11.22
CA LYS A 351 26.08 3.99 11.94
C LYS A 351 25.29 5.16 12.52
N MET A 352 23.98 5.19 12.33
CA MET A 352 23.10 6.26 12.79
C MET A 352 22.30 5.78 14.00
N THR A 353 22.14 6.65 14.99
CA THR A 353 21.27 6.41 16.15
C THR A 353 20.06 7.32 16.13
N ASP A 354 19.03 6.93 16.88
CA ASP A 354 17.82 7.73 17.07
C ASP A 354 18.12 9.05 17.80
N GLU A 355 19.21 9.09 18.57
CA GLU A 355 19.73 10.29 19.22
C GLU A 355 20.47 11.24 18.26
N ASP A 356 21.02 10.75 17.15
CA ASP A 356 21.79 11.57 16.19
C ASP A 356 20.90 12.48 15.31
N VAL A 357 19.58 12.28 15.33
CA VAL A 357 18.65 12.97 14.44
C VAL A 357 17.48 13.58 15.19
N GLU A 358 17.10 14.82 14.85
CA GLU A 358 15.88 15.47 15.36
C GLU A 358 14.63 15.17 14.53
N THR A 359 14.81 14.56 13.36
CA THR A 359 13.77 14.30 12.38
C THR A 359 13.63 12.80 12.15
N TYR A 360 12.43 12.28 12.36
CA TYR A 360 11.99 10.98 11.84
C TYR A 360 11.17 11.17 10.57
N TYR A 361 10.77 10.08 9.93
CA TYR A 361 9.90 10.14 8.77
C TYR A 361 8.66 9.27 8.95
N SER A 362 7.52 9.77 8.52
CA SER A 362 6.31 8.95 8.38
C SER A 362 6.41 8.07 7.15
N CYS A 363 5.55 7.05 7.09
CA CYS A 363 5.15 6.40 5.85
C CYS A 363 3.66 6.03 5.94
N THR A 364 2.86 6.60 5.05
CA THR A 364 1.40 6.35 4.94
C THR A 364 1.01 5.52 3.72
N LEU A 365 1.98 4.90 3.02
CA LEU A 365 1.74 4.09 1.82
C LEU A 365 0.69 3.00 2.04
N CYS A 366 0.77 2.29 3.17
CA CYS A 366 -0.14 1.18 3.47
C CYS A 366 -1.55 1.61 3.88
N GLN A 367 -1.87 2.92 3.93
CA GLN A 367 -3.23 3.39 4.20
C GLN A 367 -4.23 3.03 3.10
N SER A 368 -3.75 2.56 1.93
CA SER A 368 -4.60 1.98 0.88
C SER A 368 -5.41 0.77 1.37
N PHE A 369 -4.90 0.01 2.34
CA PHE A 369 -5.58 -1.15 2.93
C PHE A 369 -5.63 -1.16 4.47
N ALA A 370 -4.86 -0.31 5.15
CA ALA A 370 -4.88 -0.12 6.60
C ALA A 370 -5.05 1.37 6.96
N PRO A 371 -6.27 1.94 6.85
CA PRO A 371 -6.47 3.39 6.79
C PRO A 371 -6.02 4.19 8.03
N SER A 372 -6.01 3.57 9.21
CA SER A 372 -5.54 4.19 10.46
C SER A 372 -4.05 4.01 10.72
N HIS A 373 -3.37 3.16 9.94
CA HIS A 373 -1.97 2.86 10.15
C HIS A 373 -1.06 4.00 9.70
N VAL A 374 -0.04 4.28 10.51
CA VAL A 374 1.04 5.22 10.20
C VAL A 374 2.34 4.61 10.71
N CYS A 375 3.23 4.19 9.79
CA CYS A 375 4.60 3.88 10.16
C CYS A 375 5.33 5.19 10.49
N THR A 376 6.09 5.20 11.59
CA THR A 376 7.17 6.17 11.75
C THR A 376 8.49 5.42 11.75
N VAL A 377 9.44 5.93 10.97
CA VAL A 377 10.72 5.31 10.68
C VAL A 377 11.82 6.18 11.28
N SER A 378 12.67 5.55 12.09
CA SER A 378 13.86 6.14 12.70
C SER A 378 15.11 5.39 12.23
N PRO A 379 16.32 5.92 12.43
CA PRO A 379 17.56 5.20 12.10
C PRO A 379 17.62 3.79 12.70
N GLU A 380 17.16 3.60 13.93
CA GLU A 380 17.18 2.32 14.65
C GLU A 380 15.83 1.58 14.64
N ARG A 381 14.85 2.09 13.88
CA ARG A 381 13.56 1.43 13.63
C ARG A 381 13.17 1.53 12.16
N THR A 382 13.69 0.59 11.37
CA THR A 382 13.29 0.40 9.97
C THR A 382 11.78 0.17 9.86
N GLY A 383 11.17 0.64 8.77
CA GLY A 383 9.76 0.37 8.50
C GLY A 383 9.48 -1.14 8.53
N LEU A 384 8.35 -1.53 9.11
CA LEU A 384 8.02 -2.95 9.38
C LEU A 384 8.06 -3.86 8.13
N CYS A 385 7.91 -3.28 6.94
CA CYS A 385 8.01 -4.00 5.67
C CYS A 385 9.44 -4.41 5.29
N GLY A 386 10.47 -3.92 5.98
CA GLY A 386 11.87 -4.14 5.65
C GLY A 386 12.37 -3.38 4.42
N ALA A 387 11.48 -2.83 3.59
CA ALA A 387 11.87 -2.16 2.34
C ALA A 387 12.40 -0.74 2.54
N TYR A 388 11.86 0.02 3.51
CA TYR A 388 12.21 1.42 3.75
C TYR A 388 12.86 1.61 5.12
N ASN A 389 14.09 2.11 5.12
CA ASN A 389 14.78 2.66 6.27
C ASN A 389 14.63 4.21 6.32
N TRP A 390 15.30 4.85 7.29
CA TRP A 390 15.22 6.30 7.49
C TRP A 390 15.74 7.10 6.29
N MET A 391 16.85 6.67 5.67
CA MET A 391 17.43 7.32 4.49
C MET A 391 16.51 7.20 3.28
N ASP A 392 15.87 6.05 3.09
CA ASP A 392 14.92 5.83 2.00
C ASP A 392 13.71 6.77 2.13
N CYS A 393 13.21 6.95 3.36
CA CYS A 393 12.09 7.86 3.61
C CYS A 393 12.47 9.33 3.37
N LYS A 394 13.71 9.72 3.73
CA LYS A 394 14.27 11.03 3.42
C LYS A 394 14.34 11.26 1.91
N ALA A 395 14.94 10.34 1.17
CA ALA A 395 15.06 10.42 -0.29
C ALA A 395 13.70 10.44 -0.98
N SER A 396 12.73 9.63 -0.50
CA SER A 396 11.35 9.64 -0.99
C SER A 396 10.68 11.02 -0.84
N PHE A 397 10.89 11.70 0.30
CA PHE A 397 10.38 13.06 0.51
C PHE A 397 11.07 14.08 -0.41
N GLU A 398 12.38 13.95 -0.64
CA GLU A 398 13.13 14.83 -1.56
C GLU A 398 12.64 14.70 -3.00
N ILE A 399 12.32 13.47 -3.45
CA ILE A 399 11.74 13.21 -4.78
C ILE A 399 10.31 13.76 -4.87
N ASN A 400 9.48 13.51 -3.86
CA ASN A 400 8.09 13.92 -3.83
C ASN A 400 7.69 14.49 -2.46
N PRO A 401 7.78 15.82 -2.25
CA PRO A 401 7.42 16.47 -0.99
C PRO A 401 5.94 16.33 -0.61
N THR A 402 5.08 16.00 -1.57
CA THR A 402 3.65 15.72 -1.34
C THR A 402 3.33 14.24 -1.18
N GLY A 403 4.37 13.40 -1.16
CA GLY A 403 4.28 11.95 -1.08
C GLY A 403 3.93 11.43 0.32
N PRO A 404 3.93 10.10 0.47
CA PRO A 404 3.51 9.41 1.70
C PRO A 404 4.56 9.49 2.83
N ASN A 405 5.80 9.86 2.49
CA ASN A 405 6.88 10.05 3.44
C ASN A 405 6.99 11.52 3.80
N GLN A 406 6.74 11.86 5.06
CA GLN A 406 6.75 13.24 5.54
C GLN A 406 7.70 13.35 6.73
N PRO A 407 8.50 14.43 6.83
CA PRO A 407 9.38 14.63 7.98
C PRO A 407 8.55 14.91 9.23
N ILE A 408 8.94 14.27 10.33
CA ILE A 408 8.37 14.45 11.67
C ILE A 408 9.48 14.97 12.57
N GLN A 409 9.36 16.20 13.05
CA GLN A 409 10.22 16.68 14.13
C GLN A 409 9.83 15.94 15.41
N LYS A 410 10.80 15.34 16.13
CA LYS A 410 10.53 14.65 17.41
C LYS A 410 9.82 15.59 18.40
N GLY A 411 10.34 16.80 18.55
CA GLY A 411 9.82 17.77 19.52
C GLY A 411 10.10 17.33 20.95
N GLU A 412 9.17 17.58 21.87
CA GLU A 412 9.31 17.20 23.28
C GLU A 412 9.37 15.67 23.45
N CYS A 413 10.39 15.19 24.17
CA CYS A 413 10.48 13.80 24.60
C CYS A 413 9.63 13.61 25.86
N LEU A 414 8.54 12.84 25.73
CA LEU A 414 7.59 12.58 26.81
C LEU A 414 8.04 11.37 27.65
N ASP A 415 8.61 10.35 27.00
CA ASP A 415 9.17 9.18 27.68
C ASP A 415 10.39 8.66 26.91
N PRO A 416 11.62 8.81 27.44
CA PRO A 416 12.83 8.33 26.77
C PRO A 416 13.01 6.81 26.84
N LYS A 417 12.40 6.11 27.82
CA LYS A 417 12.47 4.65 27.96
C LYS A 417 11.58 3.97 26.92
N LEU A 418 10.33 4.45 26.80
CA LEU A 418 9.36 3.91 25.86
C LEU A 418 9.51 4.49 24.44
N GLY A 419 10.27 5.57 24.28
CA GLY A 419 10.45 6.25 23.01
C GLY A 419 9.17 6.94 22.58
N GLN A 420 8.70 7.88 23.40
CA GLN A 420 7.50 8.65 23.13
C GLN A 420 7.86 10.13 22.95
N TRP A 421 7.46 10.70 21.81
CA TRP A 421 7.69 12.10 21.48
C TRP A 421 6.40 12.79 21.07
N LYS A 422 6.24 14.04 21.50
CA LYS A 422 5.04 14.81 21.22
C LYS A 422 4.82 15.03 19.72
N GLY A 423 5.86 15.34 18.96
CA GLY A 423 5.73 15.60 17.52
C GLY A 423 5.32 14.36 16.71
N VAL A 424 5.76 13.18 17.14
CA VAL A 424 5.29 11.89 16.62
C VAL A 424 3.81 11.70 16.92
N ASN A 425 3.39 11.88 18.19
CA ASN A 425 1.98 11.73 18.59
C ASN A 425 1.07 12.67 17.81
N ASP A 426 1.44 13.94 17.68
CA ASP A 426 0.68 14.94 16.92
C ASP A 426 0.51 14.53 15.45
N PHE A 427 1.59 14.03 14.82
CA PHE A 427 1.55 13.57 13.44
C PHE A 427 0.65 12.35 13.29
N VAL A 428 0.85 11.34 14.13
CA VAL A 428 0.10 10.08 14.10
C VAL A 428 -1.40 10.32 14.35
N TYR A 429 -1.75 11.18 15.31
CA TYR A 429 -3.14 11.57 15.57
C TYR A 429 -3.80 12.16 14.32
N LYS A 430 -3.13 13.09 13.65
CA LYS A 430 -3.63 13.70 12.43
C LYS A 430 -3.72 12.70 11.28
N ALA A 431 -2.66 11.95 11.01
CA ALA A 431 -2.55 11.05 9.86
C ALA A 431 -3.42 9.79 10.00
N SER A 432 -3.72 9.35 11.23
CA SER A 432 -4.66 8.26 11.53
C SER A 432 -6.12 8.73 11.66
N ARG A 433 -6.41 10.03 11.46
CA ARG A 433 -7.74 10.63 11.62
C ARG A 433 -8.31 10.47 13.03
N GLY A 434 -7.43 10.54 14.03
CA GLY A 434 -7.77 10.42 15.44
C GLY A 434 -7.93 9.00 15.96
N ALA A 435 -7.74 7.97 15.11
CA ALA A 435 -7.85 6.57 15.53
C ALA A 435 -6.69 6.14 16.45
N VAL A 436 -5.51 6.74 16.28
CA VAL A 436 -4.31 6.46 17.08
C VAL A 436 -3.86 7.77 17.71
N THR A 437 -3.91 7.87 19.04
CA THR A 437 -3.56 9.12 19.75
C THR A 437 -2.06 9.25 20.02
N HIS A 438 -1.39 8.12 20.23
CA HIS A 438 0.03 8.00 20.48
C HIS A 438 0.46 6.55 20.23
N TYR A 439 1.77 6.31 20.17
CA TYR A 439 2.34 4.99 20.41
C TYR A 439 3.80 5.09 20.87
N ASN A 440 4.28 4.02 21.49
CA ASN A 440 5.64 3.92 22.02
C ASN A 440 6.57 3.20 21.03
N PHE A 441 7.75 3.76 20.77
CA PHE A 441 8.68 3.21 19.78
C PHE A 441 9.43 1.99 20.27
N TYR A 442 9.67 1.92 21.57
CA TYR A 442 10.60 0.97 22.15
C TYR A 442 9.88 -0.08 23.00
N SER A 443 8.55 -0.15 22.92
CA SER A 443 7.74 -1.12 23.65
C SER A 443 6.74 -1.82 22.74
N MET A 444 6.54 -3.11 22.99
CA MET A 444 5.42 -3.91 22.50
C MET A 444 4.31 -4.07 23.54
N VAL A 445 4.60 -3.83 24.83
CA VAL A 445 3.66 -4.00 25.94
C VAL A 445 2.78 -2.76 26.13
N HIS A 446 3.36 -1.57 26.02
CA HIS A 446 2.67 -0.31 26.24
C HIS A 446 2.39 0.39 24.92
N ASP A 447 1.12 0.50 24.53
CA ASP A 447 0.63 1.23 23.34
C ASP A 447 1.57 1.14 22.12
N PRO A 448 1.83 -0.07 21.59
CA PRO A 448 2.80 -0.23 20.51
C PRO A 448 2.34 0.41 19.22
N MET A 449 3.31 0.66 18.32
CA MET A 449 3.02 1.07 16.95
C MET A 449 2.10 0.06 16.29
N THR A 450 1.06 0.56 15.62
CA THR A 450 0.13 -0.26 14.83
C THR A 450 0.84 -1.03 13.71
N THR A 451 0.24 -2.12 13.21
CA THR A 451 0.75 -2.87 12.06
C THR A 451 -0.24 -2.90 10.91
N CYS A 452 0.22 -2.65 9.68
CA CYS A 452 -0.64 -2.71 8.50
C CYS A 452 -0.90 -4.15 8.02
N GLY A 453 0.16 -4.95 7.81
CA GLY A 453 0.04 -6.34 7.34
C GLY A 453 1.14 -6.81 6.40
N CYS A 454 2.02 -5.90 5.96
CA CYS A 454 3.19 -6.22 5.16
C CYS A 454 4.47 -6.45 5.98
N CYS A 455 4.36 -6.68 7.30
CA CYS A 455 5.52 -6.96 8.14
C CYS A 455 6.26 -8.23 7.70
N GLU A 456 7.58 -8.24 7.84
CA GLU A 456 8.38 -9.45 7.60
C GLU A 456 8.27 -10.43 8.76
N CYS A 457 8.20 -9.88 9.98
CA CYS A 457 8.14 -10.62 11.24
C CYS A 457 7.06 -10.06 12.16
N ILE A 458 6.61 -10.90 13.10
CA ILE A 458 5.72 -10.51 14.19
C ILE A 458 6.35 -10.97 15.50
N ALA A 459 6.54 -10.02 16.43
CA ALA A 459 6.90 -10.30 17.80
C ALA A 459 5.63 -10.53 18.64
N ALA A 460 5.67 -11.52 19.53
CA ALA A 460 4.60 -11.85 20.46
C ALA A 460 5.18 -12.10 21.86
N MET A 461 4.51 -11.59 22.89
CA MET A 461 4.91 -11.82 24.28
C MET A 461 4.62 -13.27 24.69
N LEU A 462 5.55 -13.88 25.44
CA LEU A 462 5.43 -15.20 26.07
C LEU A 462 5.49 -15.03 27.60
N PRO A 463 4.34 -14.90 28.27
CA PRO A 463 4.28 -14.60 29.70
C PRO A 463 5.00 -15.60 30.60
N ALA A 464 4.84 -16.91 30.36
CA ALA A 464 5.45 -17.95 31.19
C ALA A 464 6.98 -17.98 31.06
N CYS A 465 7.50 -17.45 29.95
CA CYS A 465 8.94 -17.31 29.69
C CYS A 465 9.50 -15.93 30.06
N ASN A 466 8.67 -15.01 30.59
CA ASN A 466 9.02 -13.60 30.82
C ASN A 466 9.72 -12.94 29.62
N GLY A 467 9.31 -13.33 28.42
CA GLY A 467 10.06 -13.07 27.20
C GLY A 467 9.19 -12.76 25.99
N VAL A 468 9.84 -12.70 24.84
CA VAL A 468 9.27 -12.38 23.54
C VAL A 468 9.74 -13.44 22.54
N MET A 469 8.81 -13.92 21.72
CA MET A 469 9.16 -14.65 20.50
C MET A 469 9.03 -13.75 19.28
N THR A 470 9.72 -14.07 18.20
CA THR A 470 9.40 -13.50 16.87
C THR A 470 9.31 -14.59 15.82
N VAL A 471 8.41 -14.43 14.87
CA VAL A 471 8.20 -15.37 13.75
C VAL A 471 8.17 -14.61 12.42
N GLY A 472 8.93 -15.09 11.45
CA GLY A 472 8.97 -14.56 10.09
C GLY A 472 7.88 -15.14 9.19
N ARG A 473 7.51 -14.38 8.15
CA ARG A 473 6.49 -14.75 7.14
C ARG A 473 6.76 -16.09 6.43
N ASP A 474 8.03 -16.46 6.29
CA ASP A 474 8.46 -17.67 5.59
C ASP A 474 8.25 -18.94 6.43
N TYR A 475 8.03 -18.81 7.74
CA TYR A 475 7.79 -19.95 8.64
C TYR A 475 6.31 -20.31 8.73
N SER A 476 5.97 -21.55 8.37
CA SER A 476 4.59 -22.07 8.33
C SER A 476 4.19 -22.92 9.54
N GLY A 477 5.12 -23.18 10.45
CA GLY A 477 4.89 -24.01 11.63
C GLY A 477 4.13 -23.29 12.74
N ASP A 478 3.81 -24.05 13.79
CA ASP A 478 3.26 -23.50 15.02
C ASP A 478 4.37 -22.82 15.84
N THR A 479 3.95 -21.94 16.75
CA THR A 479 4.85 -21.14 17.59
C THR A 479 4.42 -21.20 19.05
N PRO A 480 5.31 -20.88 20.01
CA PRO A 480 5.00 -20.95 21.43
C PRO A 480 3.82 -20.09 21.89
N CYS A 481 3.41 -19.07 21.15
CA CYS A 481 2.22 -18.27 21.48
C CYS A 481 0.89 -18.93 21.05
N GLY A 482 0.93 -20.17 20.54
CA GLY A 482 -0.25 -20.92 20.10
C GLY A 482 -0.81 -20.49 18.74
N MET A 483 -0.10 -19.63 18.00
CA MET A 483 -0.55 -19.10 16.70
C MET A 483 0.53 -19.20 15.64
N LYS A 484 0.14 -19.54 14.40
CA LYS A 484 1.00 -19.42 13.22
C LYS A 484 1.16 -17.96 12.81
N PHE A 485 2.18 -17.66 12.00
CA PHE A 485 2.37 -16.32 11.42
C PHE A 485 1.11 -15.78 10.75
N THR A 486 0.40 -16.60 9.95
CA THR A 486 -0.81 -16.19 9.23
C THR A 486 -1.95 -15.80 10.17
N THR A 487 -2.06 -16.47 11.33
CA THR A 487 -3.06 -16.16 12.35
C THR A 487 -2.69 -14.87 13.05
N LEU A 488 -1.43 -14.72 13.48
CA LEU A 488 -0.92 -13.48 14.08
C LEU A 488 -1.13 -12.27 13.16
N ALA A 489 -0.77 -12.40 11.88
CA ALA A 489 -0.95 -11.34 10.89
C ALA A 489 -2.42 -10.93 10.71
N GLY A 490 -3.36 -11.88 10.85
CA GLY A 490 -4.80 -11.61 10.82
C GLY A 490 -5.32 -10.90 12.07
N VAL A 491 -4.74 -11.19 13.24
CA VAL A 491 -5.13 -10.59 14.52
C VAL A 491 -4.65 -9.13 14.63
N MET A 492 -3.43 -8.85 14.17
CA MET A 492 -2.73 -7.61 14.50
C MET A 492 -2.53 -6.66 13.30
N GLY A 493 -2.81 -7.13 12.09
CA GLY A 493 -2.86 -6.30 10.89
C GLY A 493 -4.07 -5.36 10.87
N GLY A 494 -4.07 -4.42 9.92
CA GLY A 494 -5.21 -3.50 9.70
C GLY A 494 -5.11 -2.15 10.42
N GLY A 495 -4.05 -1.90 11.20
CA GLY A 495 -3.78 -0.58 11.78
C GLY A 495 -4.36 -0.35 13.18
N ALA A 496 -4.62 -1.42 13.94
CA ALA A 496 -4.91 -1.35 15.37
C ALA A 496 -3.62 -1.38 16.19
N SER A 497 -3.63 -0.81 17.40
CA SER A 497 -2.58 -1.00 18.40
C SER A 497 -2.92 -2.24 19.23
N SER A 498 -1.96 -3.14 19.39
CA SER A 498 -2.19 -4.47 19.99
C SER A 498 -1.11 -4.76 21.03
N PRO A 499 -1.29 -4.29 22.28
CA PRO A 499 -0.39 -4.64 23.38
C PRO A 499 -0.06 -6.13 23.43
N GLY A 500 1.24 -6.45 23.54
CA GLY A 500 1.76 -7.82 23.49
C GLY A 500 2.08 -8.35 22.09
N PHE A 501 1.79 -7.59 21.02
CA PHE A 501 2.11 -7.95 19.64
C PHE A 501 2.61 -6.75 18.83
N VAL A 502 3.67 -6.93 18.04
CA VAL A 502 4.12 -5.88 17.11
C VAL A 502 4.75 -6.46 15.86
N GLY A 503 4.39 -5.90 14.69
CA GLY A 503 4.97 -6.24 13.41
C GLY A 503 6.24 -5.43 13.19
N HIS A 504 7.28 -6.09 12.69
CA HIS A 504 8.58 -5.47 12.45
C HIS A 504 9.28 -6.12 11.25
N SER A 505 10.38 -5.51 10.80
CA SER A 505 11.26 -6.10 9.79
C SER A 505 12.21 -7.12 10.43
N LYS A 506 12.77 -8.03 9.62
CA LYS A 506 13.82 -8.96 10.08
C LYS A 506 14.99 -8.19 10.66
N TYR A 507 15.41 -7.15 9.94
CA TYR A 507 16.57 -6.34 10.33
C TYR A 507 16.37 -5.61 11.67
N ASN A 508 15.14 -5.15 11.94
CA ASN A 508 14.84 -4.41 13.16
C ASN A 508 15.13 -5.21 14.44
N ILE A 509 15.06 -6.55 14.42
CA ILE A 509 15.41 -7.42 15.57
C ILE A 509 16.78 -7.07 16.16
N THR A 510 17.72 -6.67 15.30
CA THR A 510 19.12 -6.43 15.69
C THR A 510 19.50 -4.95 15.72
N GLN A 511 18.56 -4.04 15.45
CA GLN A 511 18.80 -2.60 15.58
C GLN A 511 18.78 -2.19 17.06
N GLY A 512 19.49 -1.11 17.41
CA GLY A 512 19.83 -0.80 18.79
C GLY A 512 18.64 -0.56 19.73
N LYS A 513 17.53 -0.04 19.19
CA LYS A 513 16.31 0.28 19.95
C LYS A 513 15.20 -0.78 19.89
N PHE A 514 15.47 -1.96 19.35
CA PHE A 514 14.48 -3.04 19.30
C PHE A 514 13.98 -3.36 20.71
N LEU A 515 12.71 -3.03 20.99
CA LEU A 515 11.98 -3.29 22.24
C LEU A 515 12.72 -2.89 23.54
N VAL A 516 13.63 -1.91 23.49
CA VAL A 516 14.48 -1.57 24.65
C VAL A 516 13.70 -1.09 25.88
N GLY A 517 12.50 -0.54 25.70
CA GLY A 517 11.59 -0.19 26.78
C GLY A 517 11.11 -1.41 27.58
N ASP A 518 11.11 -2.59 26.97
CA ASP A 518 10.68 -3.86 27.57
C ASP A 518 11.86 -4.77 27.94
N GLY A 519 13.10 -4.34 27.69
CA GLY A 519 14.33 -5.14 27.92
C GLY A 519 15.05 -5.59 26.64
N GLY A 520 14.51 -5.24 25.48
CA GLY A 520 15.12 -5.37 24.16
C GLY A 520 15.44 -6.80 23.75
N LEU A 521 16.54 -6.98 23.00
CA LEU A 521 16.91 -8.28 22.44
C LEU A 521 17.15 -9.36 23.51
N LEU A 522 17.46 -9.00 24.77
CA LEU A 522 17.60 -9.96 25.88
C LEU A 522 16.27 -10.61 26.28
N ARG A 523 15.13 -10.07 25.84
CA ARG A 523 13.82 -10.71 25.97
C ARG A 523 13.54 -11.76 24.91
N MET A 524 14.31 -11.81 23.83
CA MET A 524 14.05 -12.75 22.75
C MET A 524 14.32 -14.18 23.23
N VAL A 525 13.28 -14.98 23.43
CA VAL A 525 13.40 -16.37 23.94
C VAL A 525 13.16 -17.42 22.86
N TRP A 526 12.54 -17.06 21.73
CA TRP A 526 12.25 -18.00 20.65
C TRP A 526 12.25 -17.33 19.27
N MET A 527 12.90 -18.00 18.30
CA MET A 527 12.92 -17.61 16.88
C MET A 527 12.95 -18.87 16.00
N PRO A 528 12.29 -18.88 14.82
CA PRO A 528 12.50 -19.95 13.86
C PRO A 528 13.97 -20.07 13.50
N LYS A 529 14.51 -21.30 13.44
CA LYS A 529 15.93 -21.56 13.19
C LYS A 529 16.44 -20.87 11.93
N GLN A 530 15.64 -20.88 10.86
CA GLN A 530 15.98 -20.19 9.62
C GLN A 530 16.26 -18.68 9.84
N LEU A 531 15.36 -17.98 10.53
CA LEU A 531 15.50 -16.55 10.82
C LEU A 531 16.65 -16.29 11.79
N LYS A 532 16.82 -17.18 12.76
CA LYS A 532 17.90 -17.12 13.74
C LYS A 532 19.27 -17.25 13.07
N GLU A 533 19.45 -18.22 12.18
CA GLU A 533 20.68 -18.40 11.40
C GLU A 533 20.91 -17.23 10.40
N GLU A 534 19.85 -16.73 9.76
CA GLU A 534 19.92 -15.55 8.89
C GLU A 534 20.50 -14.31 9.61
N LEU A 535 20.19 -14.16 10.90
CA LEU A 535 20.63 -13.03 11.73
C LEU A 535 21.80 -13.36 12.67
N LYS A 536 22.42 -14.53 12.53
CA LYS A 536 23.41 -15.06 13.50
C LYS A 536 24.51 -14.07 13.86
N ASP A 537 25.24 -13.58 12.86
CA ASP A 537 26.39 -12.69 13.08
C ASP A 537 25.96 -11.40 13.81
N ARG A 538 24.76 -10.89 13.50
CA ARG A 538 24.19 -9.70 14.12
C ARG A 538 23.72 -9.96 15.55
N ILE A 539 23.05 -11.08 15.81
CA ILE A 539 22.63 -11.48 17.16
C ILE A 539 23.85 -11.69 18.05
N VAL A 540 24.89 -12.37 17.56
CA VAL A 540 26.15 -12.59 18.31
C VAL A 540 26.83 -11.25 18.62
N ALA A 541 26.94 -10.35 17.64
CA ALA A 541 27.52 -9.03 17.84
C ALA A 541 26.73 -8.20 18.88
N ARG A 542 25.39 -8.21 18.80
CA ARG A 542 24.51 -7.52 19.74
C ARG A 542 24.56 -8.16 21.13
N GLY A 543 24.53 -9.48 21.24
CA GLY A 543 24.68 -10.21 22.49
C GLY A 543 25.98 -9.82 23.21
N LYS A 544 27.11 -9.81 22.48
CA LYS A 544 28.40 -9.33 23.00
C LYS A 544 28.33 -7.88 23.49
N ALA A 545 27.73 -6.98 22.71
CA ALA A 545 27.56 -5.57 23.09
C ALA A 545 26.66 -5.38 24.33
N MET A 546 25.72 -6.29 24.56
CA MET A 546 24.79 -6.29 25.70
C MET A 546 25.28 -7.12 26.90
N GLY A 547 26.51 -7.68 26.82
CA GLY A 547 27.12 -8.45 27.91
C GLY A 547 26.74 -9.93 27.96
N ILE A 548 25.99 -10.46 26.99
CA ILE A 548 25.57 -11.87 26.87
C ILE A 548 26.09 -12.43 25.53
N PRO A 549 27.39 -12.76 25.41
CA PRO A 549 28.00 -13.16 24.13
C PRO A 549 27.46 -14.47 23.57
N ASP A 550 26.92 -15.34 24.42
CA ASP A 550 26.29 -16.62 24.09
C ASP A 550 24.76 -16.50 23.90
N LEU A 551 24.21 -15.28 23.77
CA LEU A 551 22.77 -15.04 23.63
C LEU A 551 22.16 -15.88 22.51
N PHE A 552 22.83 -15.99 21.36
CA PHE A 552 22.37 -16.80 20.23
C PHE A 552 22.03 -18.24 20.65
N ASP A 553 22.86 -18.89 21.47
CA ASP A 553 22.67 -20.28 21.88
C ASP A 553 21.63 -20.44 23.00
N LYS A 554 21.22 -19.34 23.63
CA LYS A 554 20.17 -19.32 24.67
C LYS A 554 18.76 -19.19 24.10
N ILE A 555 18.60 -18.66 22.88
CA ILE A 555 17.30 -18.48 22.23
C ILE A 555 16.81 -19.85 21.73
N ALA A 556 15.60 -20.27 22.09
CA ALA A 556 15.00 -21.50 21.58
C ALA A 556 14.56 -21.36 20.10
N ASP A 557 14.32 -22.49 19.45
CA ASP A 557 13.73 -22.55 18.11
C ASP A 557 12.79 -23.75 18.00
N GLU A 558 12.21 -23.98 16.82
CA GLU A 558 11.27 -25.08 16.60
C GLU A 558 11.87 -26.48 16.82
N THR A 559 13.20 -26.61 16.90
CA THR A 559 13.87 -27.87 17.23
C THR A 559 13.98 -28.14 18.73
N VAL A 560 13.72 -27.11 19.56
CA VAL A 560 13.62 -27.22 21.02
C VAL A 560 12.16 -27.47 21.43
N GLY A 561 11.22 -26.69 20.89
CA GLY A 561 9.80 -26.78 21.22
C GLY A 561 8.96 -25.70 20.53
N ILE A 562 7.64 -25.91 20.53
CA ILE A 562 6.64 -25.03 19.89
C ILE A 562 5.56 -24.57 20.89
N THR A 563 5.77 -24.77 22.18
CA THR A 563 4.92 -24.31 23.29
C THR A 563 5.78 -23.69 24.39
N GLU A 564 5.21 -22.80 25.22
CA GLU A 564 5.94 -22.22 26.36
C GLU A 564 6.43 -23.30 27.34
N GLU A 565 5.65 -24.36 27.55
CA GLU A 565 5.98 -25.48 28.45
C GLU A 565 7.20 -26.28 27.96
N GLU A 566 7.33 -26.49 26.65
CA GLU A 566 8.45 -27.23 26.06
C GLU A 566 9.75 -26.42 26.08
N ILE A 567 9.69 -25.10 25.87
CA ILE A 567 10.89 -24.28 25.77
C ILE A 567 11.39 -23.79 27.14
N LEU A 568 10.52 -23.67 28.14
CA LEU A 568 10.90 -23.15 29.46
C LEU A 568 12.03 -23.95 30.14
N PRO A 569 12.04 -25.30 30.15
CA PRO A 569 13.16 -26.07 30.68
C PRO A 569 14.49 -25.77 29.99
N PHE A 570 14.49 -25.61 28.67
CA PHE A 570 15.68 -25.22 27.90
C PHE A 570 16.16 -23.82 28.29
N LEU A 571 15.26 -22.85 28.43
CA LEU A 571 15.60 -21.49 28.85
C LEU A 571 16.21 -21.47 30.25
N GLN A 572 15.70 -22.31 31.16
CA GLN A 572 16.24 -22.48 32.52
C GLN A 572 17.63 -23.12 32.50
N GLU A 573 17.81 -24.22 31.75
CA GLU A 573 19.10 -24.91 31.60
C GLU A 573 20.17 -23.99 31.01
N LYS A 574 19.79 -23.21 29.99
CA LYS A 574 20.69 -22.24 29.35
C LYS A 574 20.89 -20.97 30.16
N GLY A 575 20.17 -20.77 31.26
CA GLY A 575 20.22 -19.53 32.05
C GLY A 575 19.90 -18.31 31.19
N HIS A 576 18.74 -18.32 30.51
CA HIS A 576 18.31 -17.23 29.66
C HIS A 576 18.08 -15.94 30.47
N PRO A 577 18.63 -14.77 30.06
CA PRO A 577 18.56 -13.54 30.85
C PRO A 577 17.13 -13.10 31.17
N ALA A 578 16.20 -13.24 30.21
CA ALA A 578 14.78 -12.89 30.37
C ALA A 578 14.13 -13.45 31.64
N LEU A 579 14.50 -14.66 32.08
CA LEU A 579 13.91 -15.30 33.27
C LEU A 579 14.26 -14.58 34.59
N SER A 580 15.32 -13.77 34.59
CA SER A 580 15.82 -13.03 35.76
C SER A 580 15.54 -11.53 35.71
N MET A 581 15.00 -11.04 34.60
CA MET A 581 14.62 -9.64 34.42
C MET A 581 13.28 -9.36 35.12
N GLU A 582 12.94 -8.07 35.28
CA GLU A 582 11.63 -7.64 35.76
C GLU A 582 10.50 -8.31 34.97
N SER A 583 9.33 -8.53 35.58
CA SER A 583 8.21 -9.14 34.88
C SER A 583 7.71 -8.23 33.74
N LEU A 584 7.49 -8.80 32.55
CA LEU A 584 6.80 -8.12 31.44
C LEU A 584 5.30 -7.94 31.70
N VAL A 585 4.75 -8.78 32.59
CA VAL A 585 3.36 -8.71 33.03
C VAL A 585 3.34 -8.05 34.41
N GLY A 586 2.63 -6.93 34.54
CA GLY A 586 2.55 -6.15 35.77
C GLY A 586 1.89 -6.87 36.94
#